data_AF-A0A533WNC2-F1
#
_entry.id   AF-A0A533WNC2-F1
#
_cell.length_a   1.000
_cell.length_b   1.000
_cell.length_c   1.000
_cell.angle_alpha   90.00
_cell.angle_beta   90.00
_cell.angle_gamma   90.00
#
_symmetry.space_group_name_H-M   'P 1'
#
loop_
_entity.id
_entity.type
_entity.pdbx_description
1 polymer ?
#
loop_
_entity_poly.entity_id
_entity_poly.type
_entity_poly.pdbx_seq_one_letter_code
_entity_poly.pdbx_strand_id
1 'polypeptide(L)'
;NPKNLDYARKDAKLYDAAIIDREKIYQILRDSAKEGKLAIRFHDGDPALFSTIREQIDKLEADGIKCNVVPGVTAILGAAADLNLELTLPGVTQTLIVTRAELRTPVPERESIAELAKHGATMAFYLSVHLIGDVVRELLKGGVYNEKTPAAVVYRATWDDEKIIKGTLGDIARKTGEAKIIKTALIIVGDVIAPTKYEYSKVYDPGFTHGYRKGIKE
;
A
#
# COMPACT_ATOMS: atom_id res chain seq x y z
N ASN A 1 12.84 -4.21 -4.98
CA ASN A 1 13.66 -5.43 -5.09
C ASN A 1 14.68 -5.23 -6.20
N PRO A 2 15.98 -5.07 -5.89
CA PRO A 2 17.02 -4.82 -6.91
C PRO A 2 17.11 -5.90 -7.99
N LYS A 3 16.72 -7.15 -7.69
CA LYS A 3 16.68 -8.26 -8.66
C LYS A 3 15.83 -7.95 -9.90
N ASN A 4 14.84 -7.05 -9.78
CA ASN A 4 14.03 -6.65 -10.93
C ASN A 4 14.83 -5.89 -12.00
N LEU A 5 15.99 -5.32 -11.64
CA LEU A 5 16.87 -4.65 -12.60
C LEU A 5 17.64 -5.66 -13.46
N ASP A 6 17.67 -6.95 -13.11
CA ASP A 6 18.30 -8.01 -13.91
C ASP A 6 17.57 -8.23 -15.25
N TYR A 7 16.32 -7.79 -15.36
CA TYR A 7 15.55 -7.80 -16.61
C TYR A 7 15.89 -6.63 -17.54
N ALA A 8 16.66 -5.64 -17.08
CA ALA A 8 17.10 -4.54 -17.93
C ALA A 8 18.03 -5.04 -19.03
N ARG A 9 17.99 -4.39 -20.19
CA ARG A 9 18.97 -4.67 -21.24
C ARG A 9 20.39 -4.40 -20.74
N LYS A 10 21.36 -5.19 -21.21
CA LYS A 10 22.77 -5.04 -20.84
C LYS A 10 23.36 -3.66 -21.16
N ASP A 11 22.82 -2.98 -22.16
CA ASP A 11 23.25 -1.64 -22.59
C ASP A 11 22.40 -0.50 -22.00
N ALA A 12 21.46 -0.81 -21.10
CA ALA A 12 20.66 0.19 -20.42
C ALA A 12 21.53 1.02 -19.46
N LYS A 13 21.31 2.34 -19.46
CA LYS A 13 21.89 3.24 -18.46
C LYS A 13 20.98 3.29 -17.24
N LEU A 14 21.48 2.82 -16.10
CA LEU A 14 20.74 2.81 -14.84
C LEU A 14 21.14 4.03 -13.99
N TYR A 15 20.14 4.69 -13.43
CA TYR A 15 20.31 5.84 -12.54
C TYR A 15 19.57 5.56 -11.24
N ASP A 16 20.27 5.63 -10.10
CA ASP A 16 19.64 5.45 -8.80
C ASP A 16 18.89 6.73 -8.41
N ALA A 17 17.57 6.64 -8.44
CA ALA A 17 16.66 7.72 -8.08
C ALA A 17 16.76 8.15 -6.61
N ALA A 18 17.28 7.30 -5.72
CA ALA A 18 17.36 7.60 -4.30
C ALA A 18 18.41 8.66 -3.96
N ILE A 19 19.37 8.91 -4.87
CA ILE A 19 20.50 9.83 -4.65
C ILE A 19 20.47 11.06 -5.55
N ILE A 20 19.41 11.24 -6.35
CA ILE A 20 19.23 12.39 -7.24
C ILE A 20 17.90 13.09 -6.99
N ASP A 21 17.87 14.40 -7.24
CA ASP A 21 16.65 15.19 -7.09
C ASP A 21 15.71 15.07 -8.31
N ARG A 22 14.51 15.62 -8.14
CA ARG A 22 13.45 15.65 -9.16
C ARG A 22 13.87 16.33 -10.47
N GLU A 23 14.65 17.40 -10.39
CA GLU A 23 15.09 18.12 -11.59
C GLU A 23 16.06 17.29 -12.41
N LYS A 24 16.98 16.57 -11.74
CA LYS A 24 17.89 15.66 -12.40
C LYS A 24 17.17 14.47 -13.01
N ILE A 25 16.18 13.90 -12.31
CA ILE A 25 15.33 12.84 -12.83
C ILE A 25 14.63 13.29 -14.11
N TYR A 26 14.00 14.48 -14.07
CA TYR A 26 13.35 15.07 -15.22
C TYR A 26 14.30 15.23 -16.42
N GLN A 27 15.49 15.81 -16.19
CA GLN A 27 16.50 15.99 -17.24
C GLN A 27 16.88 14.66 -17.91
N ILE A 28 17.15 13.63 -17.10
CA ILE A 28 17.52 12.30 -17.62
C ILE A 28 16.41 11.72 -18.51
N LEU A 29 15.16 11.78 -18.04
CA LEU A 29 14.00 11.26 -18.79
C LEU A 29 13.77 12.06 -20.08
N ARG A 30 13.79 13.38 -19.99
CA ARG A 30 13.58 14.28 -21.12
C ARG A 30 14.65 14.10 -22.19
N ASP A 31 15.92 14.16 -21.81
CA ASP A 31 17.04 14.11 -22.75
C ASP A 31 17.09 12.73 -23.43
N SER A 32 16.84 11.64 -22.67
CA SER A 32 16.72 10.30 -23.23
C SER A 32 15.59 10.18 -24.26
N ALA A 33 14.42 10.75 -23.97
CA ALA A 33 13.28 10.74 -24.88
C ALA A 33 13.55 11.57 -26.15
N LYS A 34 14.17 12.75 -26.04
CA LYS A 34 14.56 13.61 -27.18
C LYS A 34 15.64 12.97 -28.06
N GLU A 35 16.47 12.10 -27.50
CA GLU A 35 17.42 11.26 -28.23
C GLU A 35 16.77 10.02 -28.89
N GLY A 36 15.44 9.86 -28.79
CA GLY A 36 14.72 8.72 -29.36
C GLY A 36 14.88 7.40 -28.59
N LYS A 37 15.37 7.45 -27.36
CA LYS A 37 15.54 6.27 -26.50
C LYS A 37 14.27 5.96 -25.72
N LEU A 38 14.13 4.70 -25.31
CA LEU A 38 13.13 4.30 -24.33
C LEU A 38 13.57 4.76 -22.93
N ALA A 39 12.93 5.81 -22.42
CA ALA A 39 13.13 6.29 -21.06
C ALA A 39 12.13 5.62 -20.10
N ILE A 40 12.62 4.94 -19.07
CA ILE A 40 11.78 4.25 -18.08
C ILE A 40 12.06 4.86 -16.72
N ARG A 41 11.00 5.35 -16.08
CA ARG A 41 11.00 5.65 -14.64
C ARG A 41 10.44 4.45 -13.91
N PHE A 42 11.31 3.68 -13.25
CA PHE A 42 10.92 2.49 -12.50
C PHE A 42 10.51 2.85 -11.08
N HIS A 43 9.27 2.51 -10.70
CA HIS A 43 8.70 2.73 -9.37
C HIS A 43 8.47 1.39 -8.66
N ASP A 44 8.50 1.42 -7.34
CA ASP A 44 8.08 0.31 -6.50
C ASP A 44 6.55 0.21 -6.41
N GLY A 45 6.03 -1.01 -6.35
CA GLY A 45 4.61 -1.25 -6.21
C GLY A 45 3.80 -0.78 -7.42
N ASP A 46 2.75 0.01 -7.15
CA ASP A 46 1.93 0.63 -8.19
C ASP A 46 2.13 2.16 -8.19
N PRO A 47 2.41 2.79 -9.36
CA PRO A 47 2.66 4.23 -9.45
C PRO A 47 1.48 5.14 -9.05
N ALA A 48 0.26 4.62 -8.90
CA ALA A 48 -0.90 5.40 -8.48
C ALA A 48 -0.89 5.75 -6.98
N LEU A 49 -0.09 5.05 -6.16
CA LEU A 49 -0.04 5.25 -4.72
C LEU A 49 1.31 5.83 -4.29
N PHE A 50 1.27 7.01 -3.66
CA PHE A 50 2.41 7.69 -3.02
C PHE A 50 3.70 7.84 -3.86
N SER A 51 3.60 7.71 -5.18
CA SER A 51 4.76 7.61 -6.08
C SER A 51 5.20 8.93 -6.72
N THR A 52 4.48 10.04 -6.44
CA THR A 52 4.80 11.39 -6.92
C THR A 52 5.03 11.50 -8.44
N ILE A 53 4.32 10.69 -9.23
CA ILE A 53 4.54 10.62 -10.68
C ILE A 53 3.98 11.84 -11.42
N ARG A 54 2.94 12.48 -10.88
CA ARG A 54 2.19 13.53 -11.59
C ARG A 54 3.05 14.73 -11.95
N GLU A 55 3.85 15.22 -11.02
CA GLU A 55 4.76 16.36 -11.21
C GLU A 55 5.83 16.10 -12.31
N GLN A 56 6.25 14.85 -12.49
CA GLN A 56 7.20 14.48 -13.54
C GLN A 56 6.51 14.38 -14.90
N ILE A 57 5.32 13.77 -14.94
CA ILE A 57 4.50 13.64 -16.14
C ILE A 57 4.12 15.02 -16.68
N ASP A 58 3.58 15.92 -15.84
CA ASP A 58 3.17 17.26 -16.26
C ASP A 58 4.33 18.03 -16.90
N LYS A 59 5.53 17.90 -16.33
CA LYS A 59 6.73 18.56 -16.84
C LYS A 59 7.23 17.97 -18.16
N LEU A 60 7.17 16.64 -18.31
CA LEU A 60 7.54 15.95 -19.55
C LEU A 60 6.53 16.25 -20.68
N GLU A 61 5.24 16.29 -20.37
CA GLU A 61 4.18 16.60 -21.33
C GLU A 61 4.25 18.06 -21.80
N ALA A 62 4.61 19.00 -20.92
CA ALA A 62 4.89 20.38 -21.30
C ALA A 62 6.05 20.50 -22.32
N ASP A 63 6.95 19.52 -22.32
CA ASP A 63 8.08 19.39 -23.24
C ASP A 63 7.75 18.56 -24.50
N GLY A 64 6.47 18.20 -24.70
CA GLY A 64 5.99 17.41 -25.83
C GLY A 64 6.27 15.91 -25.74
N ILE A 65 6.63 15.41 -24.56
CA ILE A 65 6.96 13.99 -24.33
C ILE A 65 5.74 13.27 -23.76
N LYS A 66 5.18 12.35 -24.55
CA LYS A 66 4.07 11.51 -24.10
C LYS A 66 4.53 10.51 -23.05
N CYS A 67 3.87 10.50 -21.90
CA CYS A 67 4.11 9.54 -20.83
C CYS A 67 3.01 8.47 -20.77
N ASN A 68 3.39 7.22 -20.51
CA ASN A 68 2.45 6.12 -20.28
C ASN A 68 2.72 5.51 -18.91
N VAL A 69 1.69 5.40 -18.07
CA VAL A 69 1.78 4.73 -16.76
C VAL A 69 1.42 3.25 -16.95
N VAL A 70 2.30 2.36 -16.50
CA VAL A 70 2.06 0.92 -16.46
C VAL A 70 1.69 0.53 -15.04
N PRO A 71 0.51 -0.09 -14.80
CA PRO A 71 0.11 -0.49 -13.46
C PRO A 71 1.02 -1.59 -12.90
N GLY A 72 1.15 -1.63 -11.59
CA GLY A 72 1.93 -2.61 -10.85
C GLY A 72 1.11 -3.29 -9.76
N VAL A 73 1.74 -4.19 -9.02
CA VAL A 73 1.15 -4.80 -7.83
C VAL A 73 1.63 -4.03 -6.62
N THR A 74 0.74 -3.27 -5.99
CA THR A 74 1.06 -2.48 -4.81
C THR A 74 1.32 -3.35 -3.57
N ALA A 75 2.14 -2.85 -2.63
CA ALA A 75 2.64 -3.61 -1.48
C ALA A 75 1.53 -4.17 -0.59
N ILE A 76 0.38 -3.51 -0.51
CA ILE A 76 -0.78 -3.99 0.25
C ILE A 76 -1.37 -5.28 -0.32
N LEU A 77 -1.37 -5.47 -1.64
CA LEU A 77 -1.87 -6.70 -2.25
C LEU A 77 -0.89 -7.84 -2.03
N GLY A 78 0.42 -7.58 -2.10
CA GLY A 78 1.44 -8.54 -1.71
C GLY A 78 1.28 -8.96 -0.24
N ALA A 79 1.26 -7.98 0.66
CA ALA A 79 1.07 -8.22 2.09
C ALA A 79 -0.23 -8.98 2.41
N ALA A 80 -1.34 -8.67 1.74
CA ALA A 80 -2.59 -9.40 1.92
C ALA A 80 -2.48 -10.87 1.46
N ALA A 81 -1.81 -11.13 0.34
CA ALA A 81 -1.54 -12.48 -0.13
C ALA A 81 -0.67 -13.27 0.87
N ASP A 82 0.42 -12.66 1.36
CA ASP A 82 1.34 -13.30 2.31
C ASP A 82 0.68 -13.53 3.70
N LEU A 83 -0.28 -12.68 4.07
CA LEU A 83 -1.11 -12.86 5.26
C LEU A 83 -2.27 -13.84 5.06
N ASN A 84 -2.53 -14.26 3.82
CA ASN A 84 -3.70 -15.02 3.37
C ASN A 84 -5.04 -14.36 3.75
N LEU A 85 -5.20 -13.10 3.37
CA LEU A 85 -6.35 -12.26 3.74
C LEU A 85 -7.13 -11.75 2.54
N GLU A 86 -8.46 -11.70 2.70
CA GLU A 86 -9.32 -10.80 1.94
C GLU A 86 -9.45 -9.48 2.71
N LEU A 87 -9.08 -8.34 2.08
CA LEU A 87 -9.07 -7.03 2.76
C LEU A 87 -10.47 -6.45 3.01
N THR A 88 -11.48 -7.01 2.33
CA THR A 88 -12.90 -6.67 2.44
C THR A 88 -13.69 -7.95 2.63
N LEU A 89 -14.17 -8.20 3.84
CA LEU A 89 -14.79 -9.45 4.23
C LEU A 89 -16.26 -9.22 4.65
N PRO A 90 -17.26 -9.88 4.05
CA PRO A 90 -18.67 -9.66 4.40
C PRO A 90 -18.94 -9.95 5.88
N GLY A 91 -19.81 -9.15 6.50
CA GLY A 91 -20.06 -9.19 7.94
C GLY A 91 -18.93 -8.59 8.82
N VAL A 92 -17.80 -8.20 8.22
CA VAL A 92 -16.66 -7.57 8.92
C VAL A 92 -16.42 -6.16 8.38
N THR A 93 -16.06 -6.01 7.11
CA THR A 93 -15.88 -4.71 6.47
C THR A 93 -15.97 -4.82 4.95
N GLN A 94 -16.49 -3.78 4.29
CA GLN A 94 -16.53 -3.65 2.82
C GLN A 94 -15.70 -2.46 2.35
N THR A 95 -14.86 -1.93 3.22
CA THR A 95 -14.11 -0.71 2.99
C THR A 95 -12.64 -0.95 3.33
N LEU A 96 -11.77 -0.47 2.46
CA LEU A 96 -10.34 -0.38 2.69
C LEU A 96 -9.91 1.08 2.61
N ILE A 97 -9.29 1.57 3.67
CA ILE A 97 -8.68 2.91 3.69
C ILE A 97 -7.17 2.75 3.55
N VAL A 98 -6.62 3.29 2.46
CA VAL A 98 -5.18 3.36 2.23
C VAL A 98 -4.69 4.76 2.56
N THR A 99 -3.79 4.89 3.54
CA THR A 99 -3.31 6.19 4.02
C THR A 99 -1.84 6.11 4.48
N ARG A 100 -1.33 7.21 5.04
CA ARG A 100 -0.02 7.33 5.68
C ARG A 100 -0.12 8.14 6.96
N ALA A 101 0.86 7.98 7.84
CA ALA A 101 1.02 8.84 8.99
C ALA A 101 1.54 10.22 8.57
N GLU A 102 1.18 11.22 9.37
CA GLU A 102 1.72 12.56 9.25
C GLU A 102 3.09 12.64 9.94
N LEU A 103 4.04 13.34 9.31
CA LEU A 103 5.34 13.64 9.90
C LEU A 103 5.75 15.08 9.52
N ARG A 104 6.65 15.23 8.55
CA ARG A 104 7.08 16.55 8.04
C ARG A 104 6.13 17.10 6.99
N THR A 105 5.48 16.20 6.26
CA THR A 105 4.48 16.57 5.25
C THR A 105 3.10 16.36 5.86
N PRO A 106 2.33 17.44 6.04
CA PRO A 106 1.02 17.34 6.64
C PRO A 106 0.09 16.46 5.81
N VAL A 107 -0.97 15.97 6.44
CA VAL A 107 -2.14 15.42 5.75
C VAL A 107 -3.28 16.42 5.88
N PRO A 108 -4.25 16.45 4.94
CA PRO A 108 -5.47 17.21 5.14
C PRO A 108 -6.14 16.83 6.47
N GLU A 109 -6.70 17.79 7.21
CA GLU A 109 -7.26 17.56 8.55
C GLU A 109 -8.28 16.41 8.59
N ARG A 110 -9.17 16.37 7.58
CA ARG A 110 -10.18 15.31 7.38
C ARG A 110 -9.59 13.91 7.11
N GLU A 111 -8.32 13.85 6.75
CA GLU A 111 -7.56 12.62 6.45
C GLU A 111 -6.62 12.25 7.61
N SER A 112 -6.73 12.93 8.75
CA SER A 112 -6.04 12.52 9.97
C SER A 112 -6.46 11.09 10.37
N ILE A 113 -5.54 10.37 11.01
CA ILE A 113 -5.76 8.97 11.39
C ILE A 113 -6.99 8.81 12.28
N ALA A 114 -7.18 9.72 13.24
CA ALA A 114 -8.33 9.67 14.15
C ALA A 114 -9.67 9.88 13.42
N GLU A 115 -9.73 10.77 12.43
CA GLU A 115 -10.95 10.97 11.62
C GLU A 115 -11.24 9.75 10.75
N LEU A 116 -10.23 9.21 10.07
CA LEU A 116 -10.39 8.00 9.25
C LEU A 116 -10.76 6.77 10.08
N ALA A 117 -10.24 6.67 11.32
CA ALA A 117 -10.50 5.56 12.21
C ALA A 117 -11.97 5.44 12.63
N LYS A 118 -12.74 6.54 12.58
CA LYS A 118 -14.19 6.53 12.88
C LYS A 118 -15.00 5.62 11.96
N HIS A 119 -14.45 5.22 10.81
CA HIS A 119 -15.12 4.30 9.89
C HIS A 119 -15.03 2.83 10.31
N GLY A 120 -14.09 2.45 11.18
CA GLY A 120 -13.89 1.03 11.57
C GLY A 120 -13.55 0.09 10.40
N ALA A 121 -13.03 0.63 9.29
CA ALA A 121 -12.70 -0.12 8.08
C ALA A 121 -11.39 -0.91 8.20
N THR A 122 -11.05 -1.77 7.24
CA THR A 122 -9.65 -2.20 7.12
C THR A 122 -8.80 -0.96 6.81
N MET A 123 -7.72 -0.73 7.55
CA MET A 123 -6.80 0.37 7.30
C MET A 123 -5.41 -0.14 6.97
N ALA A 124 -4.79 0.45 5.96
CA ALA A 124 -3.42 0.15 5.56
C ALA A 124 -2.59 1.42 5.49
N PHE A 125 -1.45 1.39 6.18
CA PHE A 125 -0.57 2.54 6.35
C PHE A 125 0.76 2.33 5.63
N TYR A 126 0.97 3.14 4.61
CA TYR A 126 2.25 3.30 3.93
C TYR A 126 3.09 4.35 4.64
N LEU A 127 4.42 4.25 4.52
CA LEU A 127 5.35 5.28 5.03
C LEU A 127 5.25 5.54 6.55
N SER A 128 4.65 4.63 7.32
CA SER A 128 4.27 4.90 8.72
C SER A 128 4.96 4.03 9.78
N VAL A 129 5.70 2.98 9.40
CA VAL A 129 6.14 1.97 10.40
C VAL A 129 7.04 2.53 11.51
N HIS A 130 7.88 3.52 11.21
CA HIS A 130 8.68 4.22 12.21
C HIS A 130 7.86 5.08 13.19
N LEU A 131 6.59 5.35 12.85
CA LEU A 131 5.61 6.10 13.64
C LEU A 131 4.52 5.18 14.19
N ILE A 132 4.75 3.86 14.25
CA ILE A 132 3.71 2.90 14.63
C ILE A 132 3.08 3.20 15.99
N GLY A 133 3.85 3.74 16.95
CA GLY A 133 3.31 4.18 18.23
C GLY A 133 2.30 5.32 18.08
N ASP A 134 2.53 6.27 17.18
CA ASP A 134 1.65 7.40 16.92
C ASP A 134 0.40 6.95 16.14
N VAL A 135 0.59 6.06 15.16
CA VAL A 135 -0.50 5.41 14.43
C VAL A 135 -1.45 4.71 15.39
N VAL A 136 -0.93 3.89 16.32
CA VAL A 136 -1.74 3.22 17.34
C VAL A 136 -2.50 4.23 18.20
N ARG A 137 -1.84 5.28 18.70
CA ARG A 137 -2.50 6.28 19.54
C ARG A 137 -3.65 6.99 18.81
N GLU A 138 -3.44 7.43 17.58
CA GLU A 138 -4.49 8.13 16.82
C GLU A 138 -5.62 7.19 16.39
N LEU A 139 -5.32 5.92 16.07
CA LEU A 139 -6.34 4.90 15.81
C LEU A 139 -7.27 4.70 17.02
N LEU A 140 -6.71 4.60 18.22
CA LEU A 140 -7.48 4.44 19.46
C LEU A 140 -8.28 5.71 19.79
N LYS A 141 -7.71 6.89 19.53
CA LYS A 141 -8.39 8.19 19.70
C LYS A 141 -9.62 8.33 18.80
N GLY A 142 -9.64 7.69 17.63
CA GLY A 142 -10.81 7.64 16.76
C GLY A 142 -12.03 6.92 17.36
N GLY A 143 -11.86 6.18 18.47
CA GLY A 143 -12.94 5.66 19.30
C GLY A 143 -13.61 4.37 18.83
N VAL A 144 -13.37 3.93 17.59
CA VAL A 144 -13.93 2.68 17.05
C VAL A 144 -13.01 1.47 17.31
N TYR A 145 -11.71 1.62 17.08
CA TYR A 145 -10.74 0.56 17.41
C TYR A 145 -10.40 0.56 18.89
N ASN A 146 -9.94 -0.59 19.39
CA ASN A 146 -9.49 -0.76 20.76
C ASN A 146 -8.18 -1.56 20.81
N GLU A 147 -7.60 -1.72 22.00
CA GLU A 147 -6.31 -2.41 22.16
C GLU A 147 -6.32 -3.88 21.71
N LYS A 148 -7.50 -4.51 21.60
CA LYS A 148 -7.66 -5.88 21.10
C LYS A 148 -7.85 -5.95 19.59
N THR A 149 -8.08 -4.82 18.91
CA THR A 149 -8.22 -4.77 17.45
C THR A 149 -6.97 -5.39 16.80
N PRO A 150 -7.14 -6.39 15.91
CA PRO A 150 -6.03 -7.04 15.23
C PRO A 150 -5.21 -6.08 14.37
N ALA A 151 -3.90 -6.27 14.36
CA ALA A 151 -2.96 -5.54 13.54
C ALA A 151 -1.83 -6.44 13.04
N ALA A 152 -1.29 -6.11 11.88
CA ALA A 152 -0.15 -6.78 11.29
C ALA A 152 0.84 -5.76 10.72
N VAL A 153 2.13 -6.06 10.82
CA VAL A 153 3.20 -5.36 10.11
C VAL A 153 3.87 -6.34 9.17
N VAL A 154 3.88 -6.03 7.89
CA VAL A 154 4.55 -6.82 6.86
C VAL A 154 5.76 -6.04 6.36
N TYR A 155 6.94 -6.48 6.76
CA TYR A 155 8.22 -5.93 6.33
C TYR A 155 8.66 -6.58 5.03
N ARG A 156 8.90 -5.76 4.00
CA ARG A 156 9.35 -6.21 2.66
C ARG A 156 8.52 -7.36 2.11
N ALA A 157 7.20 -7.17 2.10
CA ALA A 157 6.24 -8.10 1.49
C ALA A 157 6.75 -8.61 0.13
N THR A 158 6.72 -9.93 -0.10
CA THR A 158 7.20 -10.67 -1.28
C THR A 158 8.72 -10.75 -1.49
N TRP A 159 9.55 -10.22 -0.58
CA TRP A 159 11.01 -10.39 -0.66
C TRP A 159 11.46 -11.63 0.10
N ASP A 160 12.63 -12.19 -0.26
CA ASP A 160 13.18 -13.39 0.40
C ASP A 160 13.38 -13.24 1.92
N ASP A 161 13.58 -12.02 2.40
CA ASP A 161 13.79 -11.68 3.82
C ASP A 161 12.57 -11.02 4.46
N GLU A 162 11.38 -11.28 3.92
CA GLU A 162 10.11 -10.84 4.49
C GLU A 162 9.96 -11.23 5.96
N LYS A 163 9.33 -10.34 6.73
CA LYS A 163 8.89 -10.63 8.09
C LYS A 163 7.46 -10.16 8.30
N ILE A 164 6.63 -11.06 8.82
CA ILE A 164 5.27 -10.78 9.25
C ILE A 164 5.21 -10.74 10.77
N ILE A 165 4.79 -9.62 11.32
CA ILE A 165 4.52 -9.45 12.76
C ILE A 165 3.01 -9.31 12.94
N LYS A 166 2.38 -10.26 13.64
CA LYS A 166 0.94 -10.21 13.99
C LYS A 166 0.76 -9.85 15.46
N GLY A 167 -0.29 -9.10 15.76
CA GLY A 167 -0.62 -8.68 17.11
C GLY A 167 -1.94 -7.92 17.17
N THR A 168 -2.05 -7.04 18.14
CA THR A 168 -3.17 -6.11 18.30
C THR A 168 -2.66 -4.70 18.46
N LEU A 169 -3.55 -3.71 18.43
CA LEU A 169 -3.15 -2.32 18.69
C LEU A 169 -2.47 -2.15 20.06
N GLY A 170 -2.77 -2.99 21.04
CA GLY A 170 -2.12 -2.99 22.36
C GLY A 170 -0.67 -3.46 22.38
N ASP A 171 -0.20 -4.24 21.38
CA ASP A 171 1.15 -4.82 21.41
C ASP A 171 1.99 -4.68 20.13
N ILE A 172 1.37 -4.27 19.01
CA ILE A 172 2.00 -4.28 17.69
C ILE A 172 3.21 -3.35 17.62
N ALA A 173 3.15 -2.19 18.29
CA ALA A 173 4.25 -1.24 18.34
C ALA A 173 5.49 -1.84 19.03
N ARG A 174 5.29 -2.50 20.18
CA ARG A 174 6.36 -3.19 20.92
C ARG A 174 6.98 -4.31 20.08
N LYS A 175 6.14 -5.20 19.53
CA LYS A 175 6.60 -6.33 18.70
C LYS A 175 7.39 -5.87 17.46
N THR A 176 6.94 -4.79 16.82
CA THR A 176 7.63 -4.19 15.66
C THR A 176 8.99 -3.61 16.04
N GLY A 177 9.08 -2.95 17.20
CA GLY A 177 10.33 -2.45 17.76
C GLY A 177 11.34 -3.56 18.10
N GLU A 178 10.88 -4.65 18.72
CA GLU A 178 11.70 -5.84 19.02
C GLU A 178 12.26 -6.48 17.75
N ALA A 179 11.48 -6.50 16.66
CA ALA A 179 11.90 -6.97 15.35
C ALA A 179 12.84 -5.99 14.61
N LYS A 180 13.08 -4.79 15.16
CA LYS A 180 13.90 -3.71 14.59
C LYS A 180 13.44 -3.27 13.20
N ILE A 181 12.13 -3.31 12.94
CA ILE A 181 11.53 -2.90 11.67
C ILE A 181 11.24 -1.40 11.73
N ILE A 182 12.06 -0.60 11.03
CA ILE A 182 11.95 0.87 11.03
C ILE A 182 11.60 1.48 9.66
N LYS A 183 11.61 0.69 8.59
CA LYS A 183 11.32 1.15 7.22
C LYS A 183 10.83 0.01 6.34
N THR A 184 10.29 0.34 5.17
CA THR A 184 9.87 -0.63 4.13
C THR A 184 8.93 -1.69 4.71
N ALA A 185 7.95 -1.24 5.48
CA ALA A 185 6.92 -2.10 6.05
C ALA A 185 5.55 -1.44 5.90
N LEU A 186 4.55 -2.28 5.72
CA LEU A 186 3.15 -1.89 5.70
C LEU A 186 2.52 -2.25 7.04
N ILE A 187 1.75 -1.34 7.63
CA ILE A 187 0.89 -1.64 8.79
C ILE A 187 -0.52 -1.89 8.25
N ILE A 188 -1.13 -3.01 8.60
CA ILE A 188 -2.54 -3.31 8.34
C ILE A 188 -3.24 -3.43 9.68
N VAL A 189 -4.40 -2.79 9.82
CA VAL A 189 -5.23 -2.81 11.02
C VAL A 189 -6.66 -3.16 10.62
N GLY A 190 -7.30 -4.03 11.40
CA GLY A 190 -8.70 -4.36 11.24
C GLY A 190 -9.00 -5.82 11.51
N ASP A 191 -10.28 -6.10 11.80
CA ASP A 191 -10.74 -7.43 12.20
C ASP A 191 -10.57 -8.49 11.09
N VAL A 192 -10.40 -8.07 9.83
CA VAL A 192 -10.10 -8.98 8.71
C VAL A 192 -8.84 -9.81 8.92
N ILE A 193 -7.89 -9.35 9.76
CA ILE A 193 -6.65 -10.08 10.07
C ILE A 193 -6.91 -11.31 10.93
N ALA A 194 -7.92 -11.26 11.81
CA ALA A 194 -8.28 -12.34 12.71
C ALA A 194 -9.80 -12.30 13.01
N PRO A 195 -10.66 -12.59 12.00
CA PRO A 195 -12.09 -12.43 12.15
C PRO A 195 -12.65 -13.49 13.10
N THR A 196 -13.44 -13.05 14.08
CA THR A 196 -14.14 -13.99 14.99
C THR A 196 -15.39 -14.59 14.34
N LYS A 197 -16.03 -13.83 13.45
CA LYS A 197 -17.19 -14.20 12.64
C LYS A 197 -17.12 -13.44 11.32
N TYR A 198 -17.67 -14.03 10.26
CA TYR A 198 -17.88 -13.36 8.98
C TYR A 198 -19.06 -14.02 8.25
N GLU A 199 -19.54 -13.36 7.20
CA GLU A 199 -20.60 -13.87 6.34
C GLU A 199 -20.01 -14.36 5.01
N TYR A 200 -20.58 -15.41 4.43
CA TYR A 200 -20.21 -15.82 3.08
C TYR A 200 -20.78 -14.84 2.05
N SER A 201 -19.95 -14.50 1.06
CA SER A 201 -20.38 -13.70 -0.09
C SER A 201 -21.53 -14.40 -0.83
N LYS A 202 -22.53 -13.62 -1.23
CA LYS A 202 -23.64 -14.11 -2.06
C LYS A 202 -23.25 -14.39 -3.51
N VAL A 203 -22.09 -13.92 -3.98
CA VAL A 203 -21.64 -14.11 -5.37
C VAL A 203 -21.66 -15.58 -5.79
N TYR A 204 -21.21 -16.47 -4.90
CA TYR A 204 -21.17 -17.91 -5.14
C TYR A 204 -22.24 -18.69 -4.36
N ASP A 205 -23.17 -18.00 -3.70
CA ASP A 205 -24.26 -18.66 -2.97
C ASP A 205 -25.18 -19.41 -3.96
N PRO A 206 -25.49 -20.70 -3.72
CA PRO A 206 -26.31 -21.51 -4.62
C PRO A 206 -27.68 -20.91 -4.95
N GLY A 207 -28.30 -20.20 -3.99
CA GLY A 207 -29.60 -19.55 -4.14
C GLY A 207 -29.55 -18.15 -4.75
N PHE A 208 -28.36 -17.56 -4.92
CA PHE A 208 -28.22 -16.22 -5.47
C PHE A 208 -28.26 -16.22 -7.00
N THR A 209 -29.17 -15.43 -7.56
CA THR A 209 -29.28 -15.21 -9.01
C THR A 209 -28.52 -13.96 -9.41
N HIS A 210 -27.67 -14.08 -10.43
CA HIS A 210 -26.98 -12.96 -11.06
C HIS A 210 -26.87 -13.17 -12.58
N GLY A 211 -26.20 -12.25 -13.29
CA GLY A 211 -26.18 -12.24 -14.76
C GLY A 211 -25.65 -13.49 -15.47
N TYR A 212 -24.97 -14.39 -14.76
CA TYR A 212 -24.39 -15.62 -15.33
C TYR A 212 -25.00 -16.92 -14.79
N ARG A 213 -25.79 -16.85 -13.71
CA ARG A 213 -26.31 -18.04 -13.02
C ARG A 213 -27.64 -17.73 -12.37
N LYS A 214 -28.63 -18.61 -12.60
CA LYS A 214 -29.86 -18.62 -11.82
C LYS A 214 -29.61 -19.36 -10.51
N GLY A 215 -30.03 -18.76 -9.41
CA GLY A 215 -30.01 -19.40 -8.10
C GLY A 215 -30.99 -20.56 -8.07
N ILE A 216 -30.58 -21.65 -7.44
CA ILE A 216 -31.44 -22.81 -7.20
C ILE A 216 -32.07 -22.57 -5.83
N LYS A 217 -33.40 -22.40 -5.79
CA LYS A 217 -34.12 -22.43 -4.51
C LYS A 217 -34.16 -23.88 -4.04
N GLU A 218 -33.73 -24.12 -2.81
CA GLU A 218 -34.08 -25.36 -2.08
C GLU A 218 -35.60 -25.45 -1.86
#